data_AF-A0A561WWU5-F1
#
_entry.id   AF-A0A561WWU5-F1
#
_cell.length_a   1.000
_cell.length_b   1.000
_cell.length_c   1.000
_cell.angle_alpha   90.00
_cell.angle_beta   90.00
_cell.angle_gamma   90.00
#
_symmetry.space_group_name_H-M   'P 1'
#
loop_
_entity.id
_entity.type
_entity.pdbx_description
1 polymer ?
#
loop_
_entity_poly.entity_id
_entity_poly.type
_entity_poly.pdbx_seq_one_letter_code
_entity_poly.pdbx_strand_id
1 'polypeptide(L)'
;MRRVVELLYEAQRRLYPGDRPNRLARLMNRVDAAQFATGVLAPPRAVTLEVRGRRTGRRIAVPVVVADLDGDRYLVSMLGENANWVRNVRAAGGRAVLRHGGREHVLLREVEVARRAPILRRYLHLTSGARPHLPVDRRAPLAQFEAVAHRYPVFRVEPAPRP
;
A
#
# COMPACT_ATOMS: atom_id res chain seq x y z
N MET A 1 12.77 6.15 19.66
CA MET A 1 12.27 5.40 18.48
C MET A 1 10.75 5.22 18.45
N ARG A 2 10.08 4.66 19.49
CA ARG A 2 8.60 4.54 19.54
C ARG A 2 7.83 5.86 19.37
N ARG A 3 8.27 6.93 20.06
CA ARG A 3 7.62 8.25 20.05
C ARG A 3 7.59 8.94 18.68
N VAL A 4 8.58 8.71 17.82
CA VAL A 4 8.66 9.34 16.49
C VAL A 4 7.70 8.67 15.50
N VAL A 5 7.56 7.35 15.60
CA VAL A 5 6.60 6.57 14.81
C VAL A 5 5.16 6.89 15.23
N GLU A 6 4.92 7.00 16.54
CA GLU A 6 3.63 7.46 17.07
C GLU A 6 3.32 8.89 16.64
N LEU A 7 4.30 9.80 16.64
CA LEU A 7 4.13 11.18 16.14
C LEU A 7 3.75 11.23 14.66
N LEU A 8 4.35 10.37 13.81
CA LEU A 8 4.01 10.30 12.39
C LEU A 8 2.60 9.75 12.17
N TYR A 9 2.21 8.72 12.94
CA TYR A 9 0.83 8.19 12.93
C TYR A 9 -0.19 9.15 13.57
N GLU A 10 0.21 10.00 14.53
CA GLU A 10 -0.62 11.05 15.14
C GLU A 10 -0.79 12.27 14.23
N ALA A 11 0.26 12.67 13.54
CA ALA A 11 0.20 13.66 12.48
C ALA A 11 -0.72 13.17 11.35
N GLN A 12 -0.61 11.91 10.94
CA GLN A 12 -1.53 11.28 9.98
C GLN A 12 -2.98 11.26 10.48
N ARG A 13 -3.23 10.98 11.77
CA ARG A 13 -4.57 11.04 12.40
C ARG A 13 -5.15 12.45 12.43
N ARG A 14 -4.35 13.48 12.70
CA ARG A 14 -4.77 14.89 12.66
C ARG A 14 -5.03 15.40 11.24
N LEU A 15 -4.45 14.77 10.23
CA LEU A 15 -4.55 15.15 8.82
C LEU A 15 -5.76 14.56 8.07
N TYR A 16 -6.55 13.68 8.70
CA TYR A 16 -7.80 13.15 8.12
C TYR A 16 -9.03 13.35 9.03
N PRO A 17 -9.44 14.59 9.33
CA PRO A 17 -10.81 14.85 9.74
C PRO A 17 -11.67 15.00 8.48
N GLY A 18 -12.31 13.92 8.05
CA GLY A 18 -13.38 13.97 7.06
C GLY A 18 -12.99 13.84 5.58
N ASP A 19 -13.94 13.27 4.83
CA ASP A 19 -13.87 12.96 3.41
C ASP A 19 -13.69 14.20 2.51
N ARG A 20 -12.52 14.31 1.86
CA ARG A 20 -12.27 14.69 0.43
C ARG A 20 -10.86 15.31 0.26
N PRO A 21 -9.99 14.77 -0.61
CA PRO A 21 -8.61 15.27 -0.73
C PRO A 21 -8.48 16.49 -1.67
N ASN A 22 -8.04 17.64 -1.13
CA ASN A 22 -7.70 18.84 -1.90
C ASN A 22 -6.18 19.07 -2.05
N ARG A 23 -5.79 19.98 -2.95
CA ARG A 23 -4.44 20.18 -3.57
C ARG A 23 -3.22 20.10 -2.64
N LEU A 24 -3.36 20.36 -1.34
CA LEU A 24 -2.29 20.23 -0.35
C LEU A 24 -1.79 18.77 -0.18
N ALA A 25 -2.68 17.78 -0.31
CA ALA A 25 -2.32 16.35 -0.31
C ALA A 25 -1.41 15.96 -1.49
N ARG A 26 -1.45 16.72 -2.60
CA ARG A 26 -0.58 16.50 -3.77
C ARG A 26 0.84 17.03 -3.56
N LEU A 27 1.01 18.03 -2.70
CA LEU A 27 2.32 18.62 -2.38
C LEU A 27 3.08 17.74 -1.37
N MET A 28 2.38 17.16 -0.39
CA MET A 28 3.01 16.32 0.65
C MET A 28 3.36 14.91 0.17
N ASN A 29 2.66 14.37 -0.85
CA ASN A 29 3.05 13.16 -1.60
C ASN A 29 4.48 13.22 -2.16
N ARG A 30 5.08 14.41 -2.34
CA ARG A 30 6.47 14.56 -2.82
C ARG A 30 7.52 14.47 -1.71
N VAL A 31 7.19 14.83 -0.48
CA VAL A 31 8.11 14.80 0.66
C VAL A 31 8.19 13.40 1.25
N ASP A 32 7.05 12.71 1.38
CA ASP A 32 7.00 11.31 1.82
C ASP A 32 7.72 10.38 0.81
N ALA A 33 7.52 10.60 -0.49
CA ALA A 33 8.19 9.82 -1.53
C ALA A 33 9.73 9.94 -1.49
N ALA A 34 10.27 11.08 -1.04
CA ALA A 34 11.70 11.29 -0.88
C ALA A 34 12.24 10.57 0.36
N GLN A 35 11.50 10.56 1.46
CA GLN A 35 11.91 9.93 2.72
C GLN A 35 11.80 8.40 2.68
N PHE A 36 10.79 7.83 2.01
CA PHE A 36 10.69 6.38 1.79
C PHE A 36 11.68 5.86 0.72
N ALA A 37 12.15 6.72 -0.18
CA ALA A 37 13.11 6.33 -1.21
C ALA A 37 14.56 6.17 -0.71
N THR A 38 14.93 6.83 0.40
CA THR A 38 16.31 6.83 0.93
C THR A 38 16.59 5.69 1.92
N GLY A 39 15.57 5.01 2.45
CA GLY A 39 15.72 3.84 3.36
C GLY A 39 16.23 4.18 4.76
N VAL A 40 16.63 5.42 5.03
CA VAL A 40 17.04 5.89 6.35
C VAL A 40 15.80 6.34 7.10
N LEU A 41 15.44 5.64 8.19
CA LEU A 41 14.25 5.86 9.05
C LEU A 41 12.89 5.40 8.48
N ALA A 42 12.85 4.75 7.32
CA ALA A 42 11.62 4.11 6.83
C ALA A 42 11.33 2.83 7.65
N PRO A 43 10.07 2.56 8.07
CA PRO A 43 9.70 1.25 8.58
C PRO A 43 10.15 0.17 7.57
N PRO A 44 10.67 -1.00 7.99
CA PRO A 44 11.33 -1.98 7.10
C PRO A 44 10.51 -2.45 5.89
N ARG A 45 9.21 -2.15 5.89
CA ARG A 45 8.20 -2.62 4.95
C ARG A 45 7.52 -1.49 4.19
N ALA A 46 7.86 -0.25 4.49
CA ALA A 46 7.40 0.91 3.73
C ALA A 46 8.28 1.07 2.50
N VAL A 47 7.66 0.98 1.32
CA VAL A 47 8.35 1.09 0.03
C VAL A 47 7.62 2.09 -0.84
N THR A 48 8.33 2.67 -1.81
CA THR A 48 7.70 3.49 -2.84
C THR A 48 7.36 2.62 -4.04
N LEU A 49 6.07 2.50 -4.35
CA LEU A 49 5.54 1.88 -5.57
C LEU A 49 5.57 2.91 -6.70
N GLU A 50 6.31 2.62 -7.77
CA GLU A 50 6.31 3.37 -9.01
C GLU A 50 5.52 2.62 -10.09
N VAL A 51 4.53 3.28 -10.70
CA VAL A 51 3.73 2.70 -11.79
C VAL A 51 3.45 3.74 -12.87
N ARG A 52 3.29 3.31 -14.13
CA ARG A 52 2.95 4.22 -15.23
C ARG A 52 1.50 4.69 -15.10
N GLY A 53 1.28 6.00 -15.13
CA GLY A 53 -0.05 6.60 -15.10
C GLY A 53 -0.83 6.28 -16.37
N ARG A 54 -1.99 5.63 -16.24
CA ARG A 54 -2.79 5.16 -17.40
C ARG A 54 -3.28 6.28 -18.33
N ARG A 55 -3.49 7.49 -17.78
CA ARG A 55 -4.00 8.66 -18.54
C ARG A 55 -2.89 9.54 -19.10
N THR A 56 -1.78 9.65 -18.38
CA THR A 56 -0.73 10.63 -18.68
C THR A 56 0.54 10.00 -19.22
N GLY A 57 0.70 8.67 -19.12
CA GLY A 57 1.91 7.94 -19.45
C GLY A 57 3.10 8.22 -18.52
N ARG A 58 3.00 9.20 -17.60
CA ARG A 58 4.05 9.59 -16.66
C ARG A 58 4.17 8.57 -15.52
N ARG A 59 5.38 8.38 -15.01
CA ARG A 59 5.60 7.58 -13.80
C ARG A 59 4.98 8.29 -12.59
N ILE A 60 4.14 7.58 -11.84
CA ILE A 60 3.63 8.02 -10.55
C ILE A 60 4.33 7.22 -9.45
N ALA A 61 4.54 7.84 -8.30
CA ALA A 61 5.12 7.22 -7.11
C ALA A 61 4.12 7.32 -5.96
N VAL A 62 3.89 6.22 -5.24
CA VAL A 62 3.01 6.18 -4.07
C VAL A 62 3.66 5.35 -2.96
N PRO A 63 3.67 5.82 -1.69
CA PRO A 63 4.13 5.02 -0.57
C PRO A 63 3.13 3.89 -0.29
N VAL A 64 3.63 2.68 -0.13
CA VAL A 64 2.85 1.48 0.22
C VAL A 64 3.58 0.65 1.25
N VAL A 65 2.84 -0.22 1.95
CA VAL A 65 3.42 -1.20 2.87
C VAL A 65 3.39 -2.59 2.22
N VAL A 66 4.52 -3.28 2.25
CA VAL A 66 4.64 -4.69 1.84
C VAL A 66 4.29 -5.59 3.03
N ALA A 67 3.24 -6.38 2.89
CA ALA A 67 2.91 -7.45 3.83
C ALA A 67 3.56 -8.77 3.40
N ASP A 68 4.15 -9.46 4.36
CA ASP A 68 4.71 -10.81 4.23
C ASP A 68 3.73 -11.84 4.80
N LEU A 69 3.42 -12.89 4.05
CA LEU A 69 2.63 -14.03 4.50
C LEU A 69 3.12 -15.28 3.77
N ASP A 70 3.44 -16.34 4.52
CA ASP A 70 3.85 -17.65 3.99
C ASP A 70 4.99 -17.59 2.96
N GLY A 71 5.96 -16.69 3.19
CA GLY A 71 7.11 -16.48 2.29
C GLY A 71 6.84 -15.56 1.10
N ASP A 72 5.58 -15.18 0.87
CA ASP A 72 5.18 -14.28 -0.20
C ASP A 72 5.05 -12.83 0.25
N ARG A 73 5.15 -11.91 -0.71
CA ARG A 73 5.01 -10.46 -0.52
C ARG A 73 3.73 -9.95 -1.17
N TYR A 74 3.04 -9.05 -0.47
CA TYR A 74 1.74 -8.52 -0.89
C TYR A 74 1.63 -7.02 -0.71
N LEU A 75 0.91 -6.36 -1.61
CA LEU A 75 0.46 -4.97 -1.49
C LEU A 75 -1.06 -4.95 -1.29
N VAL A 76 -1.53 -4.09 -0.39
CA VAL A 76 -2.96 -3.95 -0.07
C VAL A 76 -3.43 -2.53 -0.36
N SER A 77 -4.52 -2.39 -1.12
CA SER A 77 -5.20 -1.10 -1.31
C SER A 77 -6.27 -0.89 -0.24
N MET A 78 -5.90 -0.22 0.84
CA MET A 78 -6.84 0.15 1.91
C MET A 78 -7.91 1.16 1.47
N LEU A 79 -7.66 1.91 0.39
CA LEU A 79 -8.62 2.83 -0.21
C LEU A 79 -9.52 2.15 -1.26
N GLY A 80 -9.46 0.83 -1.35
CA GLY A 80 -10.26 0.02 -2.25
C GLY A 80 -9.89 0.14 -3.72
N GLU A 81 -10.82 -0.29 -4.59
CA GLU A 81 -10.62 -0.41 -6.04
C GLU A 81 -10.43 0.93 -6.77
N ASN A 82 -10.88 2.01 -6.14
CA ASN A 82 -10.88 3.34 -6.75
C ASN A 82 -9.54 4.09 -6.56
N ALA A 83 -8.61 3.52 -5.80
CA ALA A 83 -7.26 4.06 -5.69
C ALA A 83 -6.59 4.17 -7.07
N ASN A 84 -6.05 5.34 -7.37
CA ASN A 84 -5.46 5.60 -8.69
C ASN A 84 -4.29 4.66 -9.02
N TRP A 85 -3.50 4.25 -8.04
CA TRP A 85 -2.39 3.32 -8.25
C TRP A 85 -2.90 1.92 -8.64
N VAL A 86 -4.00 1.43 -8.05
CA VAL A 86 -4.64 0.15 -8.41
C VAL A 86 -5.03 0.17 -9.88
N ARG A 87 -5.75 1.22 -10.30
CA ARG A 87 -6.18 1.38 -11.70
C ARG A 87 -5.00 1.50 -12.66
N ASN A 88 -3.90 2.12 -12.24
CA ASN A 88 -2.69 2.23 -13.04
C ASN A 88 -1.93 0.91 -13.15
N VAL A 89 -1.83 0.14 -12.05
CA VAL A 89 -1.23 -1.20 -12.04
C VAL A 89 -2.01 -2.14 -12.96
N ARG A 90 -3.34 -2.17 -12.85
CA ARG A 90 -4.21 -2.96 -13.74
C ARG A 90 -4.00 -2.56 -15.20
N ALA A 91 -3.98 -1.26 -15.51
CA ALA A 91 -3.74 -0.76 -16.87
C ALA A 91 -2.31 -1.03 -17.39
N ALA A 92 -1.33 -1.14 -16.50
CA ALA A 92 0.06 -1.49 -16.84
C ALA A 92 0.29 -3.00 -16.94
N GLY A 93 -0.77 -3.83 -16.87
CA GLY A 93 -0.67 -5.29 -16.87
C GLY A 93 0.09 -5.83 -15.65
N GLY A 94 -0.01 -5.15 -14.50
CA GLY A 94 0.68 -5.50 -13.26
C GLY A 94 2.11 -4.96 -13.15
N ARG A 95 2.69 -4.40 -14.21
CA ARG A 95 4.10 -3.96 -14.20
C ARG A 95 4.32 -2.74 -13.31
N ALA A 96 5.27 -2.85 -12.39
CA ALA A 96 5.63 -1.77 -11.48
C ALA A 96 7.09 -1.85 -11.03
N VAL A 97 7.54 -0.85 -10.27
CA VAL A 97 8.84 -0.84 -9.59
C VAL A 97 8.63 -0.57 -8.12
N LEU A 98 9.23 -1.36 -7.24
CA LEU A 98 9.33 -1.07 -5.81
C LEU A 98 10.67 -0.41 -5.50
N ARG A 99 10.67 0.59 -4.62
CA ARG A 99 11.87 1.29 -4.17
C ARG A 99 12.00 1.27 -2.66
N HIS A 100 13.16 0.80 -2.22
CA HIS A 100 13.59 0.78 -0.83
C HIS A 100 15.11 0.55 -0.82
N GLY A 101 15.92 1.62 -0.79
CA GLY A 101 17.39 1.53 -0.93
C GLY A 101 17.89 1.10 -2.33
N GLY A 102 17.04 0.50 -3.16
CA GLY A 102 17.30 0.12 -4.54
C GLY A 102 16.03 0.17 -5.40
N ARG A 103 16.12 -0.33 -6.64
CA ARG A 103 15.00 -0.49 -7.57
C ARG A 103 14.75 -1.96 -7.86
N GLU A 104 13.54 -2.41 -7.60
CA GLU A 104 13.09 -3.76 -7.89
C GLU A 104 11.97 -3.72 -8.94
N HIS A 105 12.19 -4.29 -10.12
CA HIS A 105 11.14 -4.47 -11.12
C HIS A 105 10.25 -5.65 -10.72
N VAL A 106 8.95 -5.42 -10.66
CA VAL A 106 7.99 -6.42 -10.18
C VAL A 106 6.77 -6.52 -11.08
N LEU A 107 6.13 -7.68 -10.99
CA LEU A 107 4.82 -7.95 -11.53
C LEU A 107 3.82 -8.11 -10.37
N LEU A 108 2.81 -7.26 -10.36
CA LEU A 108 1.76 -7.26 -9.36
C LEU A 108 0.57 -8.09 -9.86
N ARG A 109 0.41 -9.30 -9.31
CA ARG A 109 -0.70 -10.20 -9.64
C ARG A 109 -1.83 -10.02 -8.67
N GLU A 110 -3.02 -9.69 -9.18
CA GLU A 110 -4.18 -9.52 -8.32
C GLU A 110 -4.58 -10.87 -7.70
N VAL A 111 -4.76 -10.89 -6.39
CA VAL A 111 -5.15 -12.06 -5.62
C VAL A 111 -6.66 -12.24 -5.69
N GLU A 112 -7.12 -13.48 -5.88
CA GLU A 112 -8.54 -13.83 -5.84
C GLU A 112 -9.17 -13.47 -4.50
N VAL A 113 -10.41 -12.98 -4.52
CA VAL A 113 -11.12 -12.49 -3.31
C VAL A 113 -11.08 -13.50 -2.16
N ALA A 114 -11.34 -14.78 -2.45
CA ALA A 114 -11.35 -15.86 -1.47
C ALA A 114 -10.02 -16.03 -0.71
N ARG A 115 -8.90 -15.58 -1.28
CA ARG A 115 -7.56 -15.71 -0.68
C ARG A 115 -7.09 -14.43 0.03
N ARG A 116 -7.85 -13.33 -0.02
CA ARG A 116 -7.40 -12.01 0.49
C ARG A 116 -7.49 -11.91 2.01
N ALA A 117 -8.44 -12.59 2.65
CA ALA A 117 -8.72 -12.48 4.08
C ALA A 117 -7.48 -12.64 4.98
N PRO A 118 -6.65 -13.70 4.86
CA PRO A 118 -5.47 -13.85 5.71
C PRO A 118 -4.42 -12.75 5.45
N ILE A 119 -4.32 -12.27 4.21
CA ILE A 119 -3.40 -11.19 3.83
C ILE A 119 -3.85 -9.86 4.43
N LEU A 120 -5.14 -9.55 4.39
CA LEU A 120 -5.71 -8.35 5.01
C LEU A 120 -5.49 -8.35 6.53
N ARG A 121 -5.72 -9.51 7.17
CA ARG A 121 -5.44 -9.69 8.60
C ARG A 121 -3.96 -9.47 8.90
N ARG A 122 -3.06 -10.06 8.12
CA ARG A 122 -1.61 -9.85 8.25
C ARG A 122 -1.26 -8.38 8.10
N TYR A 123 -1.76 -7.72 7.06
CA TYR A 123 -1.52 -6.30 6.80
C TYR A 123 -1.90 -5.41 7.99
N LEU A 124 -3.05 -5.64 8.63
CA LEU A 124 -3.45 -4.89 9.84
C LEU A 124 -2.53 -5.11 11.05
N HIS A 125 -1.89 -6.27 11.16
CA HIS A 125 -0.89 -6.47 12.23
C HIS A 125 0.37 -5.62 12.01
N LEU A 126 0.68 -5.30 10.75
CA LEU A 126 1.85 -4.49 10.38
C LEU A 126 1.58 -2.99 10.46
N THR A 127 0.31 -2.61 10.29
CA THR A 127 -0.13 -1.23 10.15
C THR A 127 -1.10 -0.90 11.27
N SER A 128 -0.55 -0.60 12.47
CA SER A 128 -1.35 -0.26 13.65
C SER A 128 -2.30 0.93 13.43
N GLY A 129 -2.01 1.82 12.46
CA GLY A 129 -2.88 2.94 12.06
C GLY A 129 -3.75 2.74 10.81
N ALA A 130 -3.83 1.54 10.21
CA ALA A 130 -4.71 1.28 9.05
C ALA A 130 -6.17 0.99 9.41
N ARG A 131 -6.48 0.95 10.72
CA ARG A 131 -7.84 0.75 11.26
C ARG A 131 -8.92 1.69 10.69
N PRO A 132 -8.66 2.96 10.32
CA PRO A 132 -9.71 3.83 9.78
C PRO A 132 -10.28 3.38 8.43
N HIS A 133 -9.64 2.42 7.75
CA HIS A 133 -10.01 2.03 6.38
C HIS A 133 -10.48 0.58 6.23
N LEU A 134 -10.16 -0.31 7.19
CA LEU A 134 -10.73 -1.67 7.26
C LEU A 134 -11.65 -1.75 8.48
N PRO A 135 -12.97 -2.00 8.31
CA PRO A 135 -13.91 -2.04 9.43
C PRO A 135 -13.84 -3.38 10.19
N VAL A 136 -12.63 -3.89 10.44
CA VAL A 136 -12.37 -5.18 11.09
C VAL A 136 -11.18 -5.03 12.04
N ASP A 137 -11.30 -5.53 13.27
CA ASP A 137 -10.17 -5.56 14.19
C ASP A 137 -9.12 -6.59 13.74
N ARG A 138 -7.83 -6.29 13.90
CA ARG A 138 -6.74 -7.22 13.54
C ARG A 138 -6.86 -8.62 14.18
N ARG A 139 -7.49 -8.72 15.36
CA ARG A 139 -7.70 -9.98 16.10
C ARG A 139 -9.03 -10.65 15.79
N ALA A 140 -9.85 -10.08 14.93
CA ALA A 140 -11.14 -10.66 14.56
C ALA A 140 -10.99 -12.04 13.88
N PRO A 141 -12.04 -12.87 13.91
CA PRO A 141 -12.09 -14.13 13.15
C PRO A 141 -11.91 -13.89 11.65
N LEU A 142 -11.35 -14.87 10.95
CA LEU A 142 -11.06 -14.77 9.52
C LEU A 142 -12.32 -14.47 8.67
N ALA A 143 -13.46 -15.04 9.05
CA ALA A 143 -14.76 -14.80 8.40
C ALA A 143 -15.14 -13.31 8.30
N GLN A 144 -14.75 -12.47 9.26
CA GLN A 144 -15.01 -11.03 9.17
C GLN A 144 -14.15 -10.35 8.09
N PHE A 145 -12.93 -10.84 7.87
CA PHE A 145 -12.08 -10.39 6.77
C PHE A 145 -12.61 -10.86 5.42
N GLU A 146 -13.10 -12.11 5.34
CA GLU A 146 -13.71 -12.66 4.13
C GLU A 146 -14.92 -11.84 3.67
N ALA A 147 -15.80 -11.45 4.60
CA ALA A 147 -16.97 -10.64 4.32
C ALA A 147 -16.64 -9.30 3.63
N VAL A 148 -15.48 -8.71 3.94
CA VAL A 148 -15.06 -7.41 3.39
C VAL A 148 -14.00 -7.51 2.31
N ALA A 149 -13.43 -8.69 2.07
CA ALA A 149 -12.26 -8.92 1.22
C ALA A 149 -12.41 -8.39 -0.22
N HIS A 150 -13.62 -8.47 -0.77
CA HIS A 150 -13.93 -8.02 -2.12
C HIS A 150 -13.68 -6.52 -2.32
N ARG A 151 -13.74 -5.72 -1.25
CA ARG A 151 -13.59 -4.25 -1.31
C ARG A 151 -12.13 -3.80 -1.40
N TYR A 152 -11.19 -4.66 -1.05
CA TYR A 152 -9.78 -4.31 -0.89
C TYR A 152 -8.93 -5.12 -1.88
N PRO A 153 -8.51 -4.51 -3.00
CA PRO A 153 -7.55 -5.12 -3.90
C PRO A 153 -6.27 -5.51 -3.17
N VAL A 154 -5.82 -6.73 -3.43
CA VAL A 154 -4.56 -7.28 -2.93
C VAL A 154 -3.76 -7.77 -4.12
N PHE A 155 -2.47 -7.42 -4.15
CA PHE A 155 -1.56 -7.85 -5.20
C PHE A 155 -0.40 -8.65 -4.61
N ARG A 156 -0.16 -9.86 -5.12
CA ARG A 156 1.08 -10.59 -4.88
C ARG A 156 2.20 -9.93 -5.67
N VAL A 157 3.36 -9.78 -5.06
CA VAL A 157 4.57 -9.20 -5.65
C VAL A 157 5.43 -10.32 -6.20
N GLU A 158 5.52 -10.41 -7.52
CA GLU A 158 6.38 -11.36 -8.23
C GLU A 158 7.59 -10.64 -8.81
N PRO A 159 8.78 -11.25 -8.84
CA PRO A 159 9.91 -10.71 -9.59
C PRO A 159 9.54 -10.56 -11.07
N ALA A 160 9.78 -9.40 -11.66
CA ALA A 160 9.71 -9.25 -13.10
C ALA A 160 11.10 -9.51 -13.70
N PRO A 161 11.20 -10.24 -14.82
CA PRO A 161 12.44 -10.26 -15.58
C PRO A 161 12.83 -8.82 -15.93
N ARG A 162 14.12 -8.49 -15.81
CA ARG A 162 14.60 -7.21 -16.33
C ARG A 162 14.34 -7.20 -17.84
N PRO A 163 13.82 -6.08 -18.40
CA PRO A 163 13.72 -5.94 -19.84
C PRO A 163 15.09 -6.03 -20.52
#